data_AF-U4QWP0-F1
#
_entry.id   AF-U4QWP0-F1
#
_cell.length_a   1.000
_cell.length_b   1.000
_cell.length_c   1.000
_cell.angle_alpha   90.00
_cell.angle_beta   90.00
_cell.angle_gamma   90.00
#
_symmetry.space_group_name_H-M   'P 1'
#
loop_
_entity.id
_entity.type
_entity.pdbx_description
1 polymer ?
#
loop_
_entity_poly.entity_id
_entity_poly.type
_entity_poly.pdbx_seq_one_letter_code
_entity_poly.pdbx_strand_id
1 'polypeptide(L)'
;MWISILTMIISITAIIISAVTVLYTIRKDHERSRREKALDLVMQWSINLSSNRKSSLARKYVEKFDEKQARSLINQEEVIFNENETELCSKIRKLLSINLEAGKEYERKLTMEESSELRWIIICYLNMLESVLSASHNGVADNKIIREQFQYLYNPANGDYVLEKFRKACPGCYPATDSFYEKIKNKSGDERGKVA
;
A
#
# COMPACT_ATOMS: atom_id res chain seq x y z
N MET A 1 -18.88 -64.05 -6.48
CA MET A 1 -18.15 -63.57 -5.28
C MET A 1 -16.87 -62.81 -5.66
N TRP A 2 -15.92 -63.41 -6.39
CA TRP A 2 -14.68 -62.73 -6.81
C TRP A 2 -14.87 -61.48 -7.68
N ILE A 3 -15.81 -61.53 -8.63
CA ILE A 3 -16.13 -60.38 -9.50
C ILE A 3 -16.63 -59.19 -8.67
N SER A 4 -17.47 -59.44 -7.66
CA SER A 4 -18.02 -58.41 -6.77
C SER A 4 -16.93 -57.74 -5.91
N ILE A 5 -15.96 -58.53 -5.43
CA ILE A 5 -14.80 -58.02 -4.68
C ILE A 5 -13.93 -57.14 -5.58
N LEU A 6 -13.68 -57.58 -6.82
CA LEU A 6 -12.90 -56.80 -7.80
C LEU A 6 -13.58 -55.48 -8.16
N THR A 7 -14.90 -55.48 -8.42
CA THR A 7 -15.65 -54.26 -8.70
C THR A 7 -15.63 -53.28 -7.53
N MET A 8 -15.72 -53.78 -6.29
CA MET A 8 -15.63 -52.95 -5.08
C MET A 8 -14.26 -52.28 -4.97
N ILE A 9 -13.17 -53.01 -5.22
CA ILE A 9 -11.81 -52.45 -5.21
C ILE A 9 -11.67 -51.35 -6.27
N ILE A 10 -12.16 -51.59 -7.50
CA ILE A 10 -12.11 -50.59 -8.59
C ILE A 10 -12.90 -49.33 -8.24
N SER A 11 -14.08 -49.46 -7.63
CA SER A 11 -14.86 -48.30 -7.20
C SER A 11 -14.15 -47.50 -6.10
N ILE A 12 -13.54 -48.17 -5.12
CA ILE A 12 -12.79 -47.51 -4.04
C ILE A 12 -11.58 -46.76 -4.62
N THR A 13 -10.81 -47.38 -5.51
CA THR A 13 -9.65 -46.72 -6.13
C THR A 13 -10.06 -45.53 -6.98
N ALA A 14 -11.16 -45.63 -7.74
CA ALA A 14 -11.71 -44.50 -8.49
C ALA A 14 -12.11 -43.33 -7.59
N ILE A 15 -12.75 -43.60 -6.44
CA ILE A 15 -13.12 -42.56 -5.46
C ILE A 15 -11.87 -41.87 -4.90
N ILE A 16 -10.84 -42.65 -4.52
CA ILE A 16 -9.59 -42.10 -3.98
C ILE A 16 -8.90 -41.20 -5.02
N ILE A 17 -8.78 -41.68 -6.27
CA ILE A 17 -8.17 -40.90 -7.35
C ILE A 17 -8.96 -39.61 -7.58
N SER A 18 -10.30 -39.69 -7.63
CA SER A 18 -11.15 -38.52 -7.80
C SER A 18 -11.00 -37.52 -6.64
N ALA A 19 -10.89 -37.98 -5.40
CA ALA A 19 -10.67 -37.09 -4.25
C ALA A 19 -9.31 -36.38 -4.35
N VAL A 20 -8.26 -37.11 -4.72
CA VAL A 20 -6.91 -36.54 -4.90
C VAL A 20 -6.88 -35.51 -6.04
N THR A 21 -7.51 -35.80 -7.18
CA THR A 21 -7.57 -34.85 -8.30
C THR A 21 -8.35 -33.60 -7.94
N VAL A 22 -9.48 -33.72 -7.25
CA VAL A 22 -10.27 -32.58 -6.77
C VAL A 22 -9.46 -31.71 -5.80
N LEU A 23 -8.75 -32.30 -4.84
CA LEU A 23 -7.90 -31.55 -3.92
C LEU A 23 -6.76 -30.83 -4.66
N TYR A 24 -6.18 -31.48 -5.67
CA TYR A 24 -5.15 -30.89 -6.50
C TYR A 24 -5.68 -29.73 -7.35
N THR A 25 -6.85 -29.89 -7.99
CA THR A 25 -7.48 -28.82 -8.78
C THR A 25 -7.85 -27.65 -7.91
N ILE A 26 -8.46 -27.88 -6.74
CA ILE A 26 -8.79 -26.82 -5.77
C ILE A 26 -7.55 -26.01 -5.42
N ARG A 27 -6.42 -26.67 -5.09
CA ARG A 27 -5.16 -25.96 -4.79
C ARG A 27 -4.64 -25.18 -5.99
N LYS A 28 -4.64 -25.78 -7.18
CA LYS A 28 -4.16 -25.13 -8.41
C LYS A 28 -5.02 -23.93 -8.79
N ASP A 29 -6.34 -24.05 -8.63
CA ASP A 29 -7.30 -22.99 -8.90
C ASP A 29 -7.19 -21.87 -7.87
N HIS A 30 -6.98 -22.19 -6.58
CA HIS A 30 -6.65 -21.18 -5.57
C HIS A 30 -5.38 -20.42 -5.94
N GLU A 31 -4.28 -21.11 -6.28
CA GLU A 31 -3.03 -20.47 -6.70
C GLU A 31 -3.22 -19.57 -7.93
N ARG A 32 -3.96 -20.04 -8.93
CA ARG A 32 -4.31 -19.25 -10.11
C ARG A 32 -5.12 -18.01 -9.73
N SER A 33 -6.17 -18.17 -8.94
CA SER A 33 -7.05 -17.09 -8.48
C SER A 33 -6.28 -16.03 -7.69
N ARG A 34 -5.36 -16.43 -6.80
CA ARG A 34 -4.50 -15.48 -6.07
C ARG A 34 -3.62 -14.64 -7.00
N ARG A 35 -3.08 -15.25 -8.06
CA ARG A 35 -2.23 -14.56 -9.04
C ARG A 35 -3.03 -13.60 -9.90
N GLU A 36 -4.18 -14.05 -10.42
CA GLU A 36 -5.11 -13.19 -11.15
C GLU A 36 -5.53 -12.00 -10.28
N LYS A 37 -5.90 -12.24 -9.02
CA LYS A 37 -6.26 -11.17 -8.08
C LYS A 37 -5.12 -10.19 -7.82
N ALA A 38 -3.88 -10.68 -7.70
CA ALA A 38 -2.71 -9.80 -7.53
C ALA A 38 -2.51 -8.89 -8.75
N LEU A 39 -2.63 -9.43 -9.96
CA LEU A 39 -2.52 -8.66 -11.21
C LEU A 39 -3.65 -7.62 -11.32
N ASP A 40 -4.88 -8.00 -10.98
CA ASP A 40 -6.02 -7.06 -10.96
C ASP A 40 -5.77 -5.90 -9.99
N LEU A 41 -5.27 -6.17 -8.79
CA LEU A 41 -4.96 -5.15 -7.79
C LEU A 41 -3.83 -4.22 -8.26
N VAL A 42 -2.78 -4.76 -8.87
CA VAL A 42 -1.68 -3.98 -9.46
C VAL A 42 -2.20 -3.08 -10.59
N MET A 43 -3.09 -3.60 -11.44
CA MET A 43 -3.72 -2.83 -12.51
C MET A 43 -4.60 -1.71 -11.94
N GLN A 44 -5.45 -2.02 -10.95
CA GLN A 44 -6.29 -1.03 -10.26
C GLN A 44 -5.46 0.07 -9.61
N TRP A 45 -4.37 -0.29 -8.93
CA TRP A 45 -3.42 0.68 -8.37
C TRP A 45 -2.87 1.62 -9.46
N SER A 46 -2.42 1.05 -10.57
CA SER A 46 -1.85 1.81 -11.69
C SER A 46 -2.86 2.76 -12.32
N ILE A 47 -4.10 2.30 -12.53
CA ILE A 47 -5.20 3.12 -13.05
C ILE A 47 -5.46 4.30 -12.08
N ASN A 48 -5.62 4.02 -10.78
CA ASN A 48 -5.88 5.05 -9.78
C ASN A 48 -4.76 6.10 -9.71
N LEU A 49 -3.49 5.68 -9.76
CA LEU A 49 -2.36 6.61 -9.81
C LEU A 49 -2.36 7.47 -11.08
N SER A 50 -2.70 6.88 -12.23
CA SER A 50 -2.76 7.60 -13.51
C SER A 50 -3.88 8.64 -13.54
N SER A 51 -5.06 8.29 -13.02
CA SER A 51 -6.23 9.18 -12.97
C SER A 51 -6.07 10.27 -11.91
N ASN A 52 -5.35 10.01 -10.82
CA ASN A 52 -5.14 10.95 -9.73
C ASN A 52 -3.68 11.44 -9.67
N ARG A 53 -3.26 12.20 -10.68
CA ARG A 53 -1.91 12.80 -10.71
C ARG A 53 -1.64 13.71 -9.50
N LYS A 54 -2.69 14.35 -8.95
CA LYS A 54 -2.59 15.19 -7.75
C LYS A 54 -2.08 14.37 -6.56
N SER A 55 -2.55 13.14 -6.40
CA SER A 55 -2.14 12.23 -5.32
C SER A 55 -0.63 11.94 -5.31
N SER A 56 -0.02 11.71 -6.48
CA SER A 56 1.42 11.46 -6.57
C SER A 56 2.27 12.66 -6.16
N LEU A 57 1.84 13.88 -6.50
CA LEU A 57 2.52 15.11 -6.09
C LEU A 57 2.27 15.43 -4.61
N ALA A 58 1.03 15.27 -4.14
CA ALA A 58 0.68 15.42 -2.73
C ALA A 58 1.54 14.53 -1.85
N ARG A 59 1.67 13.24 -2.21
CA ARG A 59 2.56 12.29 -1.53
C ARG A 59 3.99 12.85 -1.41
N LYS A 60 4.58 13.30 -2.52
CA LYS A 60 5.95 13.83 -2.55
C LYS A 60 6.11 15.09 -1.70
N TYR A 61 5.08 15.92 -1.58
CA TYR A 61 5.12 17.10 -0.73
C TYR A 61 4.99 16.75 0.75
N VAL A 62 4.06 15.85 1.11
CA VAL A 62 3.83 15.43 2.48
C VAL A 62 4.97 14.57 3.03
N GLU A 63 5.71 13.85 2.18
CA GLU A 63 6.96 13.18 2.59
C GLU A 63 8.03 14.14 3.13
N LYS A 64 7.99 15.41 2.72
CA LYS A 64 8.91 16.44 3.23
C LYS A 64 8.50 17.02 4.57
N PHE A 65 7.28 16.76 5.04
CA PHE A 65 6.79 17.33 6.29
C PHE A 65 7.63 16.83 7.46
N ASP A 66 7.76 17.66 8.49
CA ASP A 66 8.23 17.19 9.79
C ASP A 66 7.11 16.46 10.56
N GLU A 67 7.44 15.94 11.74
CA GLU A 67 6.47 15.20 12.56
C GLU A 67 5.33 16.09 13.08
N LYS A 68 5.57 17.37 13.34
CA LYS A 68 4.54 18.31 13.83
C LYS A 68 3.55 18.61 12.71
N GLN A 69 4.04 18.94 11.53
CA GLN A 69 3.25 19.19 10.33
C GLN A 69 2.42 17.96 9.94
N ALA A 70 3.00 16.75 10.04
CA ALA A 70 2.27 15.51 9.78
C ALA A 70 1.11 15.28 10.77
N ARG A 71 1.32 15.59 12.06
CA ARG A 71 0.27 15.52 13.09
C ARG A 71 -0.83 16.56 12.85
N SER A 72 -0.47 17.82 12.59
CA SER A 72 -1.44 18.87 12.26
C SER A 72 -2.26 18.51 11.02
N LEU A 73 -1.62 17.96 9.99
CA LEU A 73 -2.32 17.49 8.79
C LEU A 73 -3.32 16.37 9.10
N ILE A 74 -2.98 15.42 9.97
CA ILE A 74 -3.90 14.35 10.39
C ILE A 74 -5.10 14.88 11.19
N ASN A 75 -4.85 15.86 12.06
CA ASN A 75 -5.86 16.49 12.89
C ASN A 75 -6.73 17.51 12.13
N GLN A 76 -6.44 17.78 10.85
CA GLN A 76 -7.10 18.81 10.05
C GLN A 76 -6.91 20.23 10.62
N GLU A 77 -5.79 20.44 11.31
CA GLU A 77 -5.40 21.74 11.86
C GLU A 77 -4.62 22.52 10.81
N GLU A 78 -4.41 23.82 11.07
CA GLU A 78 -3.50 24.64 10.27
C GLU A 78 -2.08 24.06 10.29
N VAL A 79 -1.44 23.98 9.13
CA VAL A 79 -0.07 23.47 9.01
C VAL A 79 0.88 24.64 8.84
N ILE A 80 1.78 24.82 9.80
CA ILE A 80 2.73 25.95 9.80
C ILE A 80 4.06 25.52 9.16
N PHE A 81 4.59 26.36 8.28
CA PHE A 81 5.84 26.16 7.55
C PHE A 81 6.91 27.11 8.06
N ASN A 82 8.16 26.62 8.07
CA ASN A 82 9.32 27.45 8.35
C ASN A 82 9.61 28.39 7.16
N GLU A 83 10.45 29.41 7.38
CA GLU A 83 10.82 30.38 6.32
C GLU A 83 11.40 29.70 5.06
N ASN A 84 12.19 28.64 5.27
CA ASN A 84 12.81 27.87 4.20
C ASN A 84 11.83 26.97 3.43
N GLU A 85 10.59 26.80 3.93
CA GLU A 85 9.59 25.88 3.39
C GLU A 85 8.41 26.61 2.73
N THR A 86 8.47 27.94 2.65
CA THR A 86 7.47 28.79 2.00
C THR A 86 7.18 28.35 0.55
N GLU A 87 8.23 27.92 -0.17
CA GLU A 87 8.07 27.39 -1.53
C GLU A 87 7.22 26.11 -1.57
N LEU A 88 7.35 25.23 -0.57
CA LEU A 88 6.56 24.00 -0.45
C LEU A 88 5.08 24.32 -0.21
N CYS A 89 4.78 25.24 0.70
CA CYS A 89 3.41 25.71 0.95
C CYS A 89 2.77 26.26 -0.33
N SER A 90 3.50 27.07 -1.10
CA SER A 90 3.02 27.61 -2.38
C SER A 90 2.72 26.53 -3.42
N LYS A 91 3.54 25.47 -3.49
CA LYS A 91 3.37 24.34 -4.42
C LYS A 91 2.15 23.51 -4.04
N ILE A 92 1.92 23.29 -2.75
CA ILE A 92 0.74 22.58 -2.24
C ILE A 92 -0.53 23.35 -2.60
N ARG A 93 -0.58 24.66 -2.40
CA ARG A 93 -1.75 25.45 -2.79
C ARG A 93 -2.07 25.39 -4.28
N LYS A 94 -1.03 25.51 -5.12
CA LYS A 94 -1.17 25.35 -6.58
C LYS A 94 -1.76 23.99 -6.94
N LEU A 95 -1.36 22.93 -6.22
CA LEU A 95 -1.91 21.58 -6.39
C LEU A 95 -3.40 21.52 -6.03
N LEU A 96 -3.79 22.18 -4.93
CA LEU A 96 -5.18 22.23 -4.45
C LEU A 96 -6.08 23.14 -5.30
N SER A 97 -5.48 23.99 -6.15
CA SER A 97 -6.22 24.88 -7.08
C SER A 97 -7.09 25.92 -6.36
N ILE A 98 -6.70 26.35 -5.16
CA ILE A 98 -7.41 27.37 -4.38
C ILE A 98 -6.90 28.76 -4.81
N ASN A 99 -7.83 29.66 -5.17
CA ASN A 99 -7.52 31.02 -5.63
C ASN A 99 -6.80 31.80 -4.53
N LEU A 100 -5.64 32.35 -4.87
CA LEU A 100 -4.80 33.13 -3.98
C LEU A 100 -5.27 34.59 -3.96
N GLU A 101 -5.96 35.00 -2.92
CA GLU A 101 -5.87 36.38 -2.44
C GLU A 101 -5.08 36.34 -1.13
N ALA A 102 -3.76 36.53 -1.21
CA ALA A 102 -2.87 36.29 -0.07
C ALA A 102 -1.97 37.50 0.22
N GLY A 103 -2.11 38.05 1.44
CA GLY A 103 -1.07 38.84 2.10
C GLY A 103 0.04 37.94 2.68
N LYS A 104 1.17 38.53 3.08
CA LYS A 104 2.41 37.82 3.49
C LYS A 104 2.25 36.76 4.60
N GLU A 105 1.26 36.89 5.49
CA GLU A 105 1.03 35.92 6.57
C GLU A 105 0.43 34.60 6.05
N TYR A 106 -0.31 34.65 4.94
CA TYR A 106 -0.88 33.46 4.32
C TYR A 106 0.21 32.60 3.67
N GLU A 107 1.36 33.13 3.27
CA GLU A 107 2.39 32.37 2.53
C GLU A 107 3.02 31.21 3.32
N ARG A 108 2.94 31.22 4.66
CA ARG A 108 3.64 30.27 5.54
C ARG A 108 2.75 29.30 6.31
N LYS A 109 1.44 29.28 6.04
CA LYS A 109 0.53 28.33 6.70
C LYS A 109 -0.44 27.77 5.68
N LEU A 110 -0.82 26.50 5.80
CA LEU A 110 -2.03 25.99 5.14
C LEU A 110 -3.22 26.22 6.07
N THR A 111 -4.33 26.73 5.53
CA THR A 111 -5.57 26.86 6.30
C THR A 111 -6.14 25.49 6.67
N MET A 112 -7.14 25.45 7.56
CA MET A 112 -7.81 24.20 7.92
C MET A 112 -8.46 23.52 6.71
N GLU A 113 -9.03 24.30 5.78
CA GLU A 113 -9.61 23.80 4.54
C GLU A 113 -8.53 23.20 3.63
N GLU A 114 -7.42 23.91 3.42
CA GLU A 114 -6.28 23.43 2.63
C GLU A 114 -5.67 22.15 3.21
N SER A 115 -5.52 22.12 4.55
CA SER A 115 -5.06 20.97 5.31
C SER A 115 -6.00 19.77 5.15
N SER A 116 -7.32 20.00 5.24
CA SER A 116 -8.34 18.96 5.08
C SER A 116 -8.34 18.35 3.69
N GLU A 117 -8.25 19.17 2.64
CA GLU A 117 -8.17 18.71 1.25
C GLU A 117 -6.89 17.92 0.98
N LEU A 118 -5.74 18.41 1.46
CA LEU A 118 -4.48 17.69 1.34
C LEU A 118 -4.53 16.35 2.08
N ARG A 119 -5.05 16.34 3.30
CA ARG A 119 -5.23 15.13 4.11
C ARG A 119 -6.11 14.12 3.40
N TRP A 120 -7.22 14.56 2.80
CA TRP A 120 -8.12 13.70 2.04
C TRP A 120 -7.39 12.98 0.90
N ILE A 121 -6.60 13.71 0.11
CA ILE A 121 -5.81 13.15 -1.00
C ILE A 121 -4.82 12.10 -0.49
N ILE A 122 -4.15 12.36 0.63
CA ILE A 122 -3.17 11.43 1.23
C ILE A 122 -3.86 10.19 1.80
N ILE A 123 -4.99 10.34 2.48
CA ILE A 123 -5.75 9.21 3.00
C ILE A 123 -6.26 8.33 1.86
N CYS A 124 -6.77 8.91 0.78
CA CYS A 124 -7.19 8.14 -0.39
C CYS A 124 -6.03 7.32 -0.97
N TYR A 125 -4.85 7.92 -1.07
CA TYR A 125 -3.63 7.21 -1.52
C TYR A 125 -3.31 6.03 -0.60
N LEU A 126 -3.23 6.29 0.71
CA LEU A 126 -2.84 5.28 1.69
C LEU A 126 -3.88 4.18 1.83
N ASN A 127 -5.18 4.48 1.78
CA ASN A 127 -6.25 3.49 1.82
C ASN A 127 -6.21 2.58 0.60
N MET A 128 -5.90 3.12 -0.58
CA MET A 128 -5.72 2.30 -1.78
C MET A 128 -4.51 1.37 -1.62
N LEU A 129 -3.38 1.89 -1.12
CA LEU A 129 -2.18 1.09 -0.87
C LEU A 129 -2.46 -0.01 0.15
N GLU A 130 -3.06 0.36 1.28
CA GLU A 130 -3.44 -0.54 2.36
C GLU A 130 -4.40 -1.63 1.88
N SER A 131 -5.32 -1.31 0.97
CA SER A 131 -6.25 -2.28 0.39
C SER A 131 -5.52 -3.34 -0.45
N VAL A 132 -4.58 -2.90 -1.29
CA VAL A 132 -3.75 -3.83 -2.09
C VAL A 132 -2.89 -4.71 -1.17
N LEU A 133 -2.23 -4.11 -0.19
CA LEU A 133 -1.36 -4.82 0.74
C LEU A 133 -2.15 -5.73 1.69
N SER A 134 -3.38 -5.37 2.04
CA SER A 134 -4.27 -6.21 2.87
C SER A 134 -4.65 -7.51 2.17
N ALA A 135 -4.89 -7.48 0.86
CA ALA A 135 -5.18 -8.70 0.10
C ALA A 135 -3.98 -9.66 0.10
N SER A 136 -2.76 -9.14 0.00
CA SER A 136 -1.52 -9.89 0.16
C SER A 136 -1.36 -10.40 1.59
N HIS A 137 -1.52 -9.54 2.59
CA HIS A 137 -1.39 -9.87 4.01
C HIS A 137 -2.29 -11.05 4.43
N ASN A 138 -3.52 -11.11 3.92
CA ASN A 138 -4.49 -12.16 4.22
C ASN A 138 -4.41 -13.39 3.29
N GLY A 139 -3.39 -13.48 2.43
CA GLY A 139 -3.20 -14.62 1.54
C GLY A 139 -4.26 -14.74 0.43
N VAL A 140 -4.99 -13.66 0.13
CA VAL A 140 -5.97 -13.59 -0.97
C VAL A 140 -5.27 -13.31 -2.30
N ALA A 141 -4.25 -12.46 -2.29
CA ALA A 141 -3.42 -12.14 -3.44
C ALA A 141 -2.02 -12.78 -3.33
N ASP A 142 -1.40 -13.05 -4.47
CA ASP A 142 -0.03 -13.57 -4.51
C ASP A 142 0.99 -12.56 -3.94
N ASN A 143 1.58 -12.93 -2.80
CA ASN A 143 2.55 -12.12 -2.07
C ASN A 143 3.82 -11.79 -2.86
N LYS A 144 4.26 -12.68 -3.75
CA LYS A 144 5.50 -12.49 -4.51
C LYS A 144 5.27 -11.40 -5.56
N ILE A 145 4.17 -11.48 -6.29
CA ILE A 145 3.80 -10.48 -7.31
C ILE A 145 3.64 -9.11 -6.65
N ILE A 146 2.85 -9.01 -5.57
CA ILE A 146 2.64 -7.73 -4.88
C ILE A 146 3.96 -7.15 -4.38
N ARG A 147 4.85 -7.96 -3.80
CA ARG A 147 6.15 -7.48 -3.33
C ARG A 147 7.02 -6.94 -4.46
N GLU A 148 7.17 -7.70 -5.55
CA GLU A 148 7.99 -7.29 -6.69
C GLU A 148 7.51 -5.97 -7.29
N GLN A 149 6.19 -5.76 -7.36
CA GLN A 149 5.60 -4.54 -7.91
C GLN A 149 5.66 -3.34 -6.97
N PHE A 150 5.59 -3.55 -5.65
CA PHE A 150 5.49 -2.46 -4.67
C PHE A 150 6.79 -2.21 -3.88
N GLN A 151 7.87 -2.96 -4.13
CA GLN A 151 9.16 -2.77 -3.44
C GLN A 151 9.73 -1.35 -3.58
N TYR A 152 9.39 -0.63 -4.65
CA TYR A 152 9.85 0.75 -4.87
C TYR A 152 9.33 1.75 -3.81
N LEU A 153 8.30 1.37 -3.04
CA LEU A 153 7.77 2.17 -1.94
C LEU A 153 8.66 2.14 -0.69
N TYR A 154 9.73 1.35 -0.72
CA TYR A 154 10.79 1.34 0.29
C TYR A 154 12.05 1.97 -0.31
N ASN A 155 12.61 2.97 0.36
CA ASN A 155 13.91 3.53 -0.02
C ASN A 155 15.03 2.88 0.84
N PRO A 156 15.80 1.94 0.29
CA PRO A 156 16.84 1.25 1.05
C PRO A 156 18.01 2.14 1.47
N ALA A 157 18.24 3.27 0.79
CA ALA A 157 19.37 4.15 1.09
C ALA A 157 19.19 4.91 2.41
N ASN A 158 17.96 5.33 2.71
CA ASN A 158 17.63 6.09 3.91
C ASN A 158 16.90 5.25 4.96
N GLY A 159 16.40 4.06 4.58
CA GLY A 159 15.49 3.28 5.41
C GLY A 159 14.08 3.88 5.52
N ASP A 160 13.80 4.93 4.73
CA ASP A 160 12.53 5.65 4.74
C ASP A 160 11.44 4.87 4.02
N TYR A 161 10.25 4.86 4.62
CA TYR A 161 9.05 4.28 4.02
C TYR A 161 8.14 5.36 3.44
N VAL A 162 7.26 4.98 2.51
CA VAL A 162 6.27 5.91 1.97
C VAL A 162 5.45 6.53 3.10
N LEU A 163 5.39 7.87 3.11
CA LEU A 163 4.61 8.66 4.06
C LEU A 163 4.80 8.24 5.54
N GLU A 164 6.00 7.79 5.93
CA GLU A 164 6.25 7.22 7.25
C GLU A 164 5.82 8.14 8.41
N LYS A 165 6.19 9.42 8.36
CA LYS A 165 5.84 10.40 9.40
C LYS A 165 4.34 10.58 9.54
N PHE A 166 3.62 10.59 8.41
CA PHE A 166 2.16 10.63 8.39
C PHE A 166 1.58 9.36 9.01
N ARG A 167 2.02 8.18 8.58
CA ARG A 167 1.53 6.90 9.14
C ARG A 167 1.83 6.76 10.62
N LYS A 168 3.01 7.18 11.10
CA LYS A 168 3.36 7.20 12.53
C LYS A 168 2.51 8.16 13.36
N ALA A 169 2.02 9.24 12.76
CA ALA A 169 1.07 10.15 13.41
C ALA A 169 -0.36 9.57 13.49
N CYS A 170 -0.66 8.47 12.79
CA CYS A 170 -1.89 7.67 12.91
C CYS A 170 -1.56 6.18 13.19
N PRO A 171 -1.12 5.83 14.42
CA PRO A 171 -0.74 4.46 14.74
C PRO A 171 -1.90 3.48 14.55
N GLY A 172 -1.62 2.33 13.93
CA GLY A 172 -2.62 1.28 13.70
C GLY A 172 -3.56 1.52 12.52
N CYS A 173 -3.45 2.65 11.82
CA CYS A 173 -4.33 2.97 10.69
C CYS A 173 -3.95 2.20 9.40
N TYR A 174 -2.72 1.68 9.31
CA TYR A 174 -2.19 1.03 8.09
C TYR A 174 -1.40 -0.28 8.38
N PRO A 175 -2.01 -1.27 9.06
CA PRO A 175 -1.33 -2.47 9.55
C PRO A 175 -0.74 -3.37 8.46
N ALA A 176 -1.40 -3.52 7.31
CA ALA A 176 -0.88 -4.33 6.21
C ALA A 176 0.34 -3.66 5.56
N THR A 177 0.31 -2.32 5.44
CA THR A 177 1.45 -1.52 5.00
C THR A 177 2.64 -1.67 5.95
N ASP A 178 2.41 -1.59 7.27
CA ASP A 178 3.46 -1.80 8.27
C ASP A 178 4.05 -3.22 8.18
N SER A 179 3.20 -4.25 8.12
CA SER A 179 3.63 -5.64 7.96
C SER A 179 4.41 -5.88 6.67
N PHE A 180 4.02 -5.22 5.58
CA PHE A 180 4.73 -5.28 4.30
C PHE A 180 6.17 -4.74 4.43
N TYR A 181 6.32 -3.61 5.11
CA TYR A 181 7.61 -3.00 5.32
C TYR A 181 8.54 -3.79 6.24
N GLU A 182 8.00 -4.36 7.32
CA GLU A 182 8.77 -5.28 8.18
C GLU A 182 9.30 -6.48 7.39
N LYS A 183 8.48 -7.07 6.51
CA LYS A 183 8.87 -8.20 5.65
C LYS A 183 9.96 -7.82 4.64
N ILE A 184 9.97 -6.59 4.12
CA ILE A 184 11.03 -6.10 3.24
C ILE A 184 12.32 -5.85 4.03
N LYS A 185 12.21 -5.16 5.18
CA LYS A 185 13.36 -4.84 6.05
C LYS A 185 14.10 -6.11 6.47
N ASN A 186 13.38 -7.12 6.95
CA ASN A 186 13.97 -8.38 7.41
C ASN A 186 14.70 -9.12 6.28
N LYS A 187 14.17 -9.11 5.06
CA LYS A 187 14.83 -9.72 3.90
C LYS A 187 16.13 -8.97 3.51
N SER A 188 16.11 -7.64 3.57
CA SER A 188 17.29 -6.82 3.27
C SER A 188 18.42 -6.93 4.31
N GLY A 189 18.10 -7.30 5.55
CA GLY A 189 19.08 -7.58 6.60
C GLY A 189 19.72 -8.96 6.43
N ASP A 190 18.92 -9.97 6.09
CA ASP A 190 19.39 -11.35 5.88
C ASP A 190 20.27 -11.52 4.63
N GLU A 191 20.04 -10.72 3.59
CA GLU A 191 20.91 -10.68 2.40
C GLU A 191 22.23 -9.94 2.66
N ARG A 192 22.25 -8.94 3.55
CA ARG A 192 23.49 -8.25 3.96
C ARG A 192 24.37 -9.09 4.88
N GLY A 193 23.78 -9.94 5.73
CA GLY A 193 24.52 -10.86 6.60
C GLY A 193 25.15 -12.07 5.89
N LYS A 194 24.81 -12.33 4.63
CA LYS A 194 25.38 -13.42 3.82
C LYS A 194 26.57 -13.01 2.95
N VAL A 195 26.91 -11.71 2.96
CA VAL A 195 28.00 -11.12 2.18
C VAL A 195 29.13 -10.60 3.10
N ALA A 196 29.04 -10.86 4.40
CA ALA A 196 30.05 -10.53 5.40
C ALA A 196 30.81 -11.79 5.84
#